data_AF-A0A2W7VJ34-F1
#
_entry.id   AF-A0A2W7VJ34-F1
#
_cell.length_a   1.000
_cell.length_b   1.000
_cell.length_c   1.000
_cell.angle_alpha   90.00
_cell.angle_beta   90.00
_cell.angle_gamma   90.00
#
_symmetry.space_group_name_H-M   'P 1'
#
loop_
_entity.id
_entity.type
_entity.pdbx_description
1 polymer ?
#
loop_
_entity_poly.entity_id
_entity_poly.type
_entity_poly.pdbx_seq_one_letter_code
_entity_poly.pdbx_strand_id
1 'polypeptide(L)'
;TAMLTTFNEVNMKPIMDLRKQYGEAFEKRHGIRLGFMSFYVKAVVEALKRYPEVNASIDGDDVVYHNYFDVSMAVSTPRGLVTPVLRDVDTLGMAD
;
A
#
# COMPACT_ATOMS: atom_id res chain seq x y z
N THR A 1 7.52 14.19 -18.89
CA THR A 1 7.53 12.95 -18.11
C THR A 1 7.79 11.78 -19.03
N ALA A 2 8.79 10.95 -18.75
CA ALA A 2 8.96 9.66 -19.42
C ALA A 2 8.19 8.59 -18.61
N MET A 3 7.49 7.68 -19.27
CA MET A 3 6.76 6.58 -18.63
C MET A 3 7.35 5.27 -19.09
N LEU A 4 7.85 4.46 -18.15
CA LEU A 4 8.37 3.13 -18.39
C LEU A 4 7.65 2.14 -17.48
N THR A 5 7.49 0.90 -17.95
CA THR A 5 6.77 -0.14 -17.22
C THR A 5 7.66 -1.38 -17.08
N THR A 6 7.70 -1.93 -15.87
CA THR A 6 8.31 -3.23 -15.57
C THR A 6 7.28 -4.15 -14.94
N PHE A 7 7.44 -5.45 -15.13
CA PHE A 7 6.54 -6.48 -14.60
C PHE A 7 7.32 -7.53 -13.85
N ASN A 8 6.79 -7.95 -12.71
CA ASN A 8 7.33 -9.03 -11.89
C ASN A 8 6.17 -9.90 -11.39
N GLU A 9 6.44 -11.19 -11.21
CA GLU A 9 5.50 -12.13 -10.61
C GLU A 9 5.87 -12.38 -9.14
N VAL A 10 4.87 -12.48 -8.27
CA VAL A 10 5.08 -12.70 -6.83
C VAL A 10 4.24 -13.88 -6.37
N ASN A 11 4.87 -14.79 -5.61
CA ASN A 11 4.18 -15.93 -5.02
C ASN A 11 3.32 -15.49 -3.82
N MET A 12 1.99 -15.53 -4.00
CA MET A 12 1.01 -15.13 -2.99
C MET A 12 0.65 -16.20 -1.96
N LYS A 13 1.12 -17.45 -2.12
CA LYS A 13 0.76 -18.56 -1.23
C LYS A 13 0.97 -18.25 0.27
N PRO A 14 2.10 -17.65 0.70
CA PRO A 14 2.32 -17.37 2.13
C PRO A 14 1.29 -16.40 2.72
N ILE A 15 0.88 -15.38 1.96
CA ILE A 15 -0.14 -14.43 2.41
C ILE A 15 -1.51 -15.11 2.48
N MET A 16 -1.83 -15.98 1.52
CA MET A 16 -3.07 -16.74 1.54
C MET A 16 -3.15 -17.67 2.76
N ASP A 17 -2.06 -18.37 3.07
CA ASP A 17 -1.97 -19.26 4.23
C ASP A 17 -2.16 -18.47 5.54
N LEU A 18 -1.50 -17.31 5.68
CA LEU A 18 -1.67 -16.41 6.83
C LEU A 18 -3.11 -15.93 6.98
N ARG A 19 -3.75 -15.52 5.89
CA ARG A 19 -5.16 -15.08 5.92
C ARG A 19 -6.09 -16.21 6.31
N LYS A 20 -5.83 -17.44 5.87
CA LYS A 20 -6.60 -18.61 6.29
C LYS A 20 -6.43 -18.91 7.79
N GLN A 21 -5.21 -18.76 8.31
CA GLN A 21 -4.90 -19.05 9.70
C GLN A 21 -5.47 -18.00 10.66
N TYR A 22 -5.34 -16.71 10.34
CA TYR A 22 -5.64 -15.61 11.26
C TYR A 22 -6.89 -14.80 10.90
N GLY A 23 -7.49 -15.02 9.73
CA GLY A 23 -8.59 -14.19 9.21
C GLY A 23 -9.79 -14.11 10.15
N GLU A 24 -10.28 -15.25 10.66
CA GLU A 24 -11.42 -15.27 11.57
C GLU A 24 -11.12 -14.59 12.91
N ALA A 25 -9.94 -14.85 13.47
CA ALA A 25 -9.52 -14.24 14.74
C ALA A 25 -9.37 -12.72 14.59
N PHE A 26 -8.84 -12.26 13.45
CA PHE A 26 -8.70 -10.84 13.13
C PHE A 26 -10.07 -10.16 12.97
N GLU A 27 -10.99 -10.76 12.21
CA GLU A 27 -12.34 -10.23 12.01
C GLU A 27 -13.13 -10.17 13.32
N LYS A 28 -13.02 -11.19 14.18
CA LYS A 28 -13.64 -11.18 15.52
C LYS A 28 -13.08 -10.08 16.42
N ARG A 29 -11.78 -9.76 16.32
CA ARG A 29 -11.12 -8.77 17.18
C ARG A 29 -11.36 -7.34 16.70
N HIS A 30 -11.30 -7.10 15.40
CA HIS A 30 -11.27 -5.75 14.82
C HIS A 30 -12.58 -5.36 14.10
N GLY A 31 -13.51 -6.31 13.90
CA GLY A 31 -14.77 -6.06 13.19
C GLY A 31 -14.61 -5.84 11.68
N ILE A 32 -13.39 -6.03 11.15
CA ILE A 32 -13.05 -5.87 9.74
C ILE A 32 -12.29 -7.10 9.23
N ARG A 33 -12.45 -7.41 7.94
CA ARG A 33 -11.78 -8.54 7.32
C ARG A 33 -10.30 -8.25 7.10
N LEU A 34 -9.45 -9.25 7.36
CA LEU A 34 -8.06 -9.19 6.97
C LEU A 34 -7.95 -9.27 5.44
N GLY A 35 -7.82 -8.11 4.78
CA GLY A 35 -7.70 -7.97 3.33
C GLY A 35 -6.28 -8.26 2.82
N PHE A 36 -6.12 -8.32 1.50
CA PHE A 36 -4.79 -8.36 0.87
C PHE A 36 -4.12 -6.97 0.84
N MET A 37 -4.93 -5.91 0.76
CA MET A 37 -4.42 -4.54 0.59
C MET A 37 -3.51 -4.10 1.74
N SER A 38 -3.80 -4.48 2.99
CA SER A 38 -2.93 -4.14 4.12
C SER A 38 -1.53 -4.72 3.96
N PHE A 39 -1.38 -5.95 3.44
CA PHE A 39 -0.08 -6.53 3.13
C PHE A 39 0.64 -5.78 2.01
N TYR A 40 -0.07 -5.43 0.94
CA TYR A 40 0.51 -4.69 -0.19
C TYR A 40 0.98 -3.30 0.22
N VAL A 41 0.14 -2.56 0.94
CA VAL A 41 0.48 -1.20 1.36
C VAL A 41 1.66 -1.24 2.33
N LYS A 42 1.71 -2.19 3.28
CA LYS A 42 2.88 -2.36 4.15
C LYS A 42 4.14 -2.75 3.37
N ALA A 43 4.04 -3.65 2.39
CA ALA A 43 5.18 -4.01 1.55
C ALA A 43 5.70 -2.81 0.73
N VAL A 44 4.79 -1.99 0.17
CA VAL A 44 5.13 -0.78 -0.57
C VAL A 44 5.82 0.23 0.35
N VAL A 45 5.27 0.50 1.53
CA VAL A 45 5.90 1.43 2.50
C VAL A 45 7.31 0.99 2.89
N GLU A 46 7.52 -0.30 3.15
CA GLU A 46 8.86 -0.83 3.44
C GLU A 46 9.81 -0.73 2.24
N ALA A 47 9.31 -0.82 1.01
CA ALA A 47 10.11 -0.56 -0.19
C ALA A 47 10.44 0.93 -0.33
N LEU A 48 9.48 1.84 -0.12
CA LEU A 48 9.69 3.29 -0.20
C LEU A 48 10.72 3.78 0.83
N LYS A 49 10.75 3.20 2.03
CA LYS A 49 11.78 3.48 3.03
C LYS A 49 13.20 3.10 2.57
N ARG A 50 13.33 2.05 1.75
CA ARG A 50 14.62 1.57 1.22
C ARG A 50 15.05 2.29 -0.04
N TYR A 51 14.08 2.76 -0.83
CA TYR A 51 14.26 3.43 -2.11
C TYR A 51 13.48 4.76 -2.12
N PRO A 52 13.96 5.78 -1.36
CA PRO A 52 13.25 7.03 -1.16
C PRO A 52 13.04 7.83 -2.46
N GLU A 53 13.84 7.56 -3.50
CA GLU A 53 13.70 8.20 -4.82
C GLU A 53 12.35 7.88 -5.47
N VAL A 54 11.76 6.73 -5.14
CA VAL A 54 10.43 6.33 -5.65
C VAL A 54 9.31 7.16 -5.01
N ASN A 55 9.52 7.66 -3.79
CA ASN A 55 8.57 8.54 -3.09
C ASN A 55 8.83 10.03 -3.39
N ALA A 56 9.88 10.37 -4.14
CA ALA A 56 10.25 11.75 -4.44
C ALA A 56 9.44 12.31 -5.62
N SER A 57 9.40 13.64 -5.74
CA SER A 57 8.90 14.34 -6.92
C SER A 57 10.01 15.18 -7.56
N ILE A 58 9.81 15.54 -8.83
CA ILE A 58 10.70 16.47 -9.55
C ILE A 58 10.00 17.82 -9.59
N ASP A 59 10.67 18.87 -9.09
CA ASP A 59 10.24 20.25 -9.16
C ASP A 59 11.29 21.08 -9.93
N GLY A 60 11.01 21.34 -11.22
CA GLY A 60 11.99 21.94 -12.12
C GLY A 60 13.21 21.04 -12.31
N ASP A 61 14.37 21.52 -11.87
CA ASP A 61 15.65 20.80 -11.91
C ASP A 61 16.00 20.11 -10.57
N ASP A 62 15.15 20.28 -9.54
CA ASP A 62 15.37 19.75 -8.20
C ASP A 62 14.56 18.47 -7.95
N VAL A 63 15.12 17.56 -7.15
CA VAL A 63 14.43 16.37 -6.65
C VAL A 63 13.98 16.62 -5.21
N VAL A 64 12.68 16.59 -4.98
CA VAL A 64 12.04 16.81 -3.67
C VAL A 64 11.73 15.47 -3.02
N TYR A 65 12.41 15.17 -1.91
CA TYR A 65 12.18 13.96 -1.13
C TYR A 65 11.12 14.19 -0.06
N HIS A 66 10.21 13.22 0.10
CA HIS A 66 9.14 13.26 1.09
C HIS A 66 9.43 12.26 2.23
N ASN A 67 9.37 12.75 3.48
CA ASN A 67 9.58 11.95 4.69
C ASN A 67 8.27 11.45 5.31
N TYR A 68 7.20 11.38 4.52
CA TYR A 68 5.90 10.83 4.88
C TYR A 68 5.47 9.81 3.83
N PHE A 69 4.60 8.88 4.22
CA PHE A 69 4.21 7.75 3.39
C PHE A 69 2.69 7.76 3.17
N ASP A 70 2.26 8.63 2.26
CA ASP A 70 0.86 8.76 1.86
C ASP A 70 0.60 7.94 0.59
N VAL A 71 -0.34 6.99 0.67
CA VAL A 71 -0.63 6.05 -0.42
C VAL A 71 -2.02 6.31 -0.96
N SER A 72 -2.10 6.72 -2.23
CA SER A 72 -3.36 6.81 -2.96
C SER A 72 -3.84 5.43 -3.38
N MET A 73 -5.08 5.09 -3.02
CA MET A 73 -5.69 3.80 -3.37
C MET A 73 -6.86 4.01 -4.32
N ALA A 74 -6.81 3.38 -5.49
CA ALA A 74 -7.89 3.43 -6.46
C ALA A 74 -9.01 2.46 -6.06
N VAL A 75 -10.22 2.99 -5.85
CA VAL A 75 -11.41 2.24 -5.44
C VAL A 75 -12.52 2.45 -6.46
N SER A 76 -13.04 1.35 -7.00
CA SER A 76 -14.17 1.39 -7.91
C SER A 76 -15.49 1.48 -7.13
N THR A 77 -16.34 2.43 -7.52
CA THR A 77 -17.68 2.64 -6.95
C THR A 77 -18.73 2.67 -8.07
N PRO A 78 -20.03 2.52 -7.76
CA PRO A 78 -21.08 2.67 -8.77
C PRO A 78 -21.09 4.04 -9.47
N ARG A 79 -20.49 5.07 -8.86
CA ARG A 79 -20.40 6.43 -9.41
C ARG A 79 -19.10 6.67 -10.19
N GLY A 80 -18.22 5.67 -10.27
CA GLY A 80 -16.92 5.75 -10.94
C GLY A 80 -15.74 5.40 -10.04
N LEU A 81 -14.54 5.71 -10.52
CA LEU A 81 -13.28 5.51 -9.81
C LEU A 81 -13.01 6.68 -8.87
N VAL A 82 -12.72 6.40 -7.60
CA VAL A 82 -12.24 7.39 -6.63
C VAL A 82 -10.89 6.96 -6.09
N THR A 83 -10.05 7.93 -5.75
CA THR A 83 -8.69 7.69 -5.23
C THR A 83 -8.52 8.33 -3.85
N PRO A 84 -9.06 7.75 -2.77
CA PRO A 84 -8.74 8.18 -1.42
C PRO A 84 -7.24 8.04 -1.11
N VAL A 85 -6.75 8.91 -0.25
CA VAL A 85 -5.37 8.89 0.26
C VAL A 85 -5.36 8.30 1.66
N LEU A 86 -4.62 7.22 1.85
CA LEU A 86 -4.24 6.72 3.17
C LEU A 86 -3.01 7.51 3.62
N ARG A 87 -3.10 8.21 4.75
CA ARG A 87 -2.02 9.08 5.23
C ARG A 87 -1.17 8.39 6.27
N ASP A 88 0.11 8.74 6.31
CA ASP A 88 1.07 8.30 7.35
C ASP A 88 1.07 6.78 7.56
N VAL A 89 1.02 6.02 6.45
CA VAL A 89 0.72 4.58 6.50
C VAL A 89 1.83 3.76 7.14
N ASP A 90 3.02 4.31 7.28
CA ASP A 90 4.11 3.71 8.04
C ASP A 90 3.77 3.58 9.53
N THR A 91 2.93 4.47 10.07
CA THR A 91 2.52 4.49 11.48
C THR A 91 1.30 3.62 11.78
N LEU A 92 0.52 3.25 10.75
CA LEU A 92 -0.74 2.50 10.92
C LEU A 92 -0.54 1.02 11.23
N GLY A 93 -1.44 0.40 11.98
CA GLY A 93 -1.50 -1.05 12.13
C GLY A 93 -2.07 -1.74 10.89
N MET A 94 -2.22 -3.08 10.95
CA MET A 94 -2.88 -3.84 9.87
C MET A 94 -4.41 -3.65 9.84
N ALA A 95 -4.97 -3.11 10.94
CA ALA A 95 -6.40 -2.89 11.13
C ALA A 95 -6.79 -1.40 11.07
N ASP A 96 -5.80 -0.52 10.95
CA ASP A 96 -5.97 0.94 10.97
C ASP A 96 -5.96 1.51 9.54
#